data_AF-A0A0Q2M025-F1
#
_entry.id   AF-A0A0Q2M025-F1
#
_cell.length_a   1.000
_cell.length_b   1.000
_cell.length_c   1.000
_cell.angle_alpha   90.00
_cell.angle_beta   90.00
_cell.angle_gamma   90.00
#
_symmetry.space_group_name_H-M   'P 1'
#
loop_
_entity.id
_entity.type
_entity.pdbx_description
1 polymer ?
#
loop_
_entity_poly.entity_id
_entity_poly.type
_entity_poly.pdbx_seq_one_letter_code
_entity_poly.pdbx_strand_id
1 'polypeptide(L)'
;MRLTEHPVLRFERGREVTIYFKGQPIRAYEGETIATALHAAGIRVLNYSANEKRPRGLFCAIGKCSSCLMVVNGIPNVRTCITLVEDGMRIEPQHGKARLPGEAKPPEFKEAKVVRADIVIIGGGPAGLMAAIHAADAGASVVLLDENPMLGGQLVKQTHKFFGKRE
;
A
#
# COMPACT_ATOMS: atom_id res chain seq x y z
N MET A 1 1.77 7.85 15.54
CA MET A 1 0.70 7.31 16.41
C MET A 1 0.06 6.14 15.69
N ARG A 2 -0.23 5.05 16.39
CA ARG A 2 -0.96 3.89 15.83
C ARG A 2 -2.38 3.91 16.39
N LEU A 3 -3.36 3.55 15.58
CA LEU A 3 -4.72 3.38 16.05
C LEU A 3 -4.82 2.09 16.85
N THR A 4 -5.42 2.16 18.03
CA THR A 4 -5.75 1.00 18.88
C THR A 4 -7.22 0.61 18.76
N GLU A 5 -8.06 1.56 18.34
CA GLU A 5 -9.50 1.39 18.14
C GLU A 5 -9.98 2.29 16.99
N HIS A 6 -11.13 1.96 16.40
CA HIS A 6 -11.78 2.77 15.37
C HIS A 6 -13.30 2.71 15.54
N PRO A 7 -14.04 3.83 15.44
CA PRO A 7 -15.48 3.88 15.72
C PRO A 7 -16.33 3.04 14.75
N VAL A 8 -15.81 2.72 13.57
CA VAL A 8 -16.53 2.00 12.51
C VAL A 8 -15.89 0.65 12.16
N LEU A 9 -14.57 0.53 12.32
CA LEU A 9 -13.82 -0.62 11.79
C LEU A 9 -13.38 -1.50 12.95
N ARG A 10 -13.61 -2.81 12.83
CA ARG A 10 -13.00 -3.81 13.70
C ARG A 10 -11.75 -4.32 13.02
N PHE A 11 -10.63 -4.29 13.73
CA PHE A 11 -9.36 -4.80 13.22
C PHE A 11 -8.55 -5.37 14.37
N GLU A 12 -7.74 -6.38 14.04
CA GLU A 12 -6.77 -6.97 14.97
C GLU A 12 -5.38 -6.53 14.56
N ARG A 13 -4.51 -6.33 15.57
CA ARG A 13 -3.11 -6.03 15.31
C ARG A 13 -2.40 -7.33 14.94
N GLY A 14 -1.76 -7.34 13.78
CA GLY A 14 -0.94 -8.47 13.36
C GLY A 14 0.26 -8.70 14.28
N ARG A 15 0.97 -9.80 14.02
CA ARG A 15 2.18 -10.19 14.76
C ARG A 15 3.23 -9.06 14.73
N GLU A 16 3.94 -8.88 15.83
CA GLU A 16 5.08 -7.95 15.89
C GLU A 16 6.22 -8.45 15.01
N VAL A 17 6.80 -7.54 14.22
CA VAL A 17 7.95 -7.80 13.34
C VAL A 17 8.97 -6.67 13.46
N THR A 18 10.22 -6.94 13.10
CA THR A 18 11.31 -5.96 13.12
C THR A 18 11.72 -5.59 11.71
N ILE A 19 11.63 -4.30 11.38
CA ILE A 19 12.20 -3.74 10.14
C ILE A 19 13.38 -2.83 10.49
N TYR A 20 14.22 -2.51 9.52
CA TYR A 20 15.44 -1.72 9.73
C TYR A 20 15.41 -0.48 8.87
N PHE A 21 15.55 0.70 9.48
CA PHE A 21 15.72 1.96 8.77
C PHE A 21 17.11 2.53 9.04
N LYS A 22 17.94 2.72 8.01
CA LYS A 22 19.35 3.15 8.18
C LYS A 22 20.11 2.21 9.12
N GLY A 23 19.85 0.92 9.02
CA GLY A 23 20.36 -0.12 9.91
C GLY A 23 19.80 -0.14 11.33
N GLN A 24 18.97 0.84 11.74
CA GLN A 24 18.37 0.88 13.08
C GLN A 24 17.07 0.07 13.14
N PRO A 25 16.89 -0.80 14.16
CA PRO A 25 15.68 -1.60 14.29
C PRO A 25 14.47 -0.73 14.63
N ILE A 26 13.35 -1.02 13.97
CA ILE A 26 12.05 -0.39 14.15
C ILE A 26 11.01 -1.47 14.35
N ARG A 27 10.24 -1.33 15.43
CA ARG A 27 9.06 -2.16 15.68
C ARG A 27 7.95 -1.86 14.67
N ALA A 28 7.48 -2.88 13.98
CA ALA A 28 6.33 -2.86 13.09
C ALA A 28 5.38 -4.02 13.39
N TYR A 29 4.26 -4.08 12.68
CA TYR A 29 3.28 -5.16 12.81
C TYR A 29 2.83 -5.63 11.43
N GLU A 30 2.65 -6.93 11.25
CA GLU A 30 2.06 -7.48 10.02
C GLU A 30 0.74 -6.76 9.68
N GLY A 31 0.54 -6.46 8.40
CA GLY A 31 -0.58 -5.66 7.91
C GLY A 31 -0.35 -4.14 7.94
N GLU A 32 0.69 -3.63 8.62
CA GLU A 32 1.11 -2.24 8.47
C GLU A 32 1.83 -2.02 7.13
N THR A 33 1.73 -0.81 6.58
CA THR A 33 2.63 -0.39 5.49
C THR A 33 3.94 0.13 6.05
N ILE A 34 5.01 0.04 5.26
CA ILE A 34 6.35 0.55 5.65
C ILE A 34 6.25 2.00 6.13
N ALA A 35 5.57 2.88 5.38
CA ALA A 35 5.44 4.28 5.77
C ALA A 35 4.66 4.47 7.08
N THR A 36 3.69 3.60 7.38
CA THR A 36 2.94 3.63 8.65
C THR A 36 3.86 3.27 9.82
N ALA A 37 4.68 2.22 9.67
CA ALA A 37 5.65 1.82 10.69
C ALA A 37 6.70 2.92 10.95
N LEU A 38 7.27 3.51 9.89
CA LEU A 38 8.20 4.64 9.99
C LEU A 38 7.54 5.86 10.65
N HIS A 39 6.30 6.18 10.26
CA HIS A 39 5.55 7.28 10.86
C HIS A 39 5.25 7.03 12.35
N ALA A 40 4.94 5.79 12.74
CA ALA A 40 4.76 5.42 14.13
C ALA A 40 6.05 5.56 14.96
N ALA A 41 7.22 5.33 14.34
CA ALA A 41 8.54 5.52 14.93
C ALA A 41 9.02 6.99 14.94
N GLY A 42 8.18 7.96 14.57
CA GLY A 42 8.52 9.38 14.58
C GLY A 42 9.25 9.87 13.31
N ILE A 43 9.50 9.00 12.34
CA ILE A 43 10.15 9.37 11.08
C ILE A 43 9.13 10.06 10.17
N ARG A 44 9.46 11.28 9.72
CA ARG A 44 8.57 12.12 8.87
C ARG A 44 9.15 12.39 7.49
N VAL A 45 10.48 12.47 7.40
CA VAL A 45 11.21 12.61 6.15
C VAL A 45 11.60 11.22 5.67
N LEU A 46 11.01 10.80 4.55
CA LEU A 46 11.19 9.49 3.94
C LEU A 46 12.25 9.53 2.82
N ASN A 47 12.25 10.60 2.02
CA ASN A 47 13.24 10.81 0.96
C ASN A 47 13.45 12.31 0.69
N TYR A 48 14.26 12.61 -0.33
CA TYR A 48 14.43 13.96 -0.86
C TYR A 48 14.11 14.00 -2.36
N SER A 49 13.48 15.09 -2.81
CA SER A 49 13.15 15.28 -4.23
C SER A 49 14.41 15.24 -5.10
N ALA A 50 14.33 14.59 -6.26
CA ALA A 50 15.49 14.35 -7.11
C ALA A 50 16.24 15.63 -7.54
N ASN A 51 15.51 16.69 -7.89
CA ASN A 51 16.06 17.94 -8.39
C ASN A 51 16.42 18.88 -7.22
N GLU A 52 15.42 19.38 -6.51
CA GLU A 52 15.58 20.44 -5.48
C GLU A 52 16.08 19.97 -4.11
N LYS A 53 16.32 18.67 -3.93
CA LYS A 53 16.73 18.06 -2.65
C LYS A 53 15.84 18.45 -1.45
N ARG A 54 14.56 18.74 -1.68
CA ARG A 54 13.59 19.09 -0.62
C ARG A 54 13.10 17.82 0.10
N PRO A 55 12.91 17.86 1.43
CA PRO A 55 12.40 16.73 2.17
C PRO A 55 11.01 16.32 1.68
N ARG A 56 10.77 15.02 1.57
CA ARG A 56 9.48 14.41 1.23
C ARG A 56 9.08 13.43 2.30
N GLY A 57 7.78 13.39 2.58
CA GLY A 57 7.18 12.51 3.57
C GLY A 57 5.88 11.90 3.09
N LEU A 58 5.13 11.34 4.02
CA LEU A 58 3.79 10.82 3.76
C LEU A 58 2.86 11.98 3.35
N PHE A 59 2.25 11.87 2.16
CA PHE A 59 1.31 12.86 1.64
C PHE A 59 -0.02 12.22 1.22
N CYS A 60 -0.02 11.43 0.14
CA CYS A 60 -1.26 10.87 -0.39
C CYS A 60 -1.71 9.57 0.29
N ALA A 61 -0.78 8.80 0.88
CA ALA A 61 -1.03 7.45 1.43
C ALA A 61 -1.76 6.46 0.49
N ILE A 62 -1.69 6.68 -0.83
CA ILE A 62 -2.35 5.84 -1.85
C ILE A 62 -1.43 5.47 -3.03
N GLY A 63 -0.12 5.63 -2.87
CA GLY A 63 0.85 5.22 -3.89
C GLY A 63 0.97 6.15 -5.12
N LYS A 64 0.36 7.34 -5.14
CA LYS A 64 0.30 8.21 -6.33
C LYS A 64 1.26 9.41 -6.35
N CYS A 65 1.59 9.99 -5.19
CA CYS A 65 2.31 11.27 -5.13
C CYS A 65 3.85 11.19 -5.23
N SER A 66 4.43 9.99 -5.33
CA SER A 66 5.87 9.74 -5.36
C SER A 66 6.70 10.27 -4.17
N SER A 67 6.05 10.80 -3.12
CA SER A 67 6.75 11.38 -1.95
C SER A 67 7.21 10.32 -0.93
N CYS A 68 6.74 9.09 -1.08
CA CYS A 68 7.07 7.95 -0.21
C CYS A 68 8.09 6.97 -0.83
N LEU A 69 8.70 7.32 -1.96
CA LEU A 69 9.64 6.43 -2.66
C LEU A 69 10.91 6.22 -1.82
N MET A 70 11.24 4.97 -1.54
CA MET A 70 12.45 4.61 -0.79
C MET A 70 13.13 3.41 -1.44
N VAL A 71 14.34 3.11 -1.00
CA VAL A 71 15.01 1.87 -1.34
C VAL A 71 14.61 0.84 -0.28
N VAL A 72 14.03 -0.28 -0.70
CA VAL A 72 13.60 -1.37 0.19
C VAL A 72 14.21 -2.66 -0.29
N ASN A 73 14.98 -3.34 0.57
CA ASN A 73 15.74 -4.55 0.23
C ASN A 73 16.59 -4.39 -1.04
N GLY A 74 17.20 -3.22 -1.22
CA GLY A 74 18.00 -2.87 -2.40
C GLY A 74 17.19 -2.48 -3.64
N ILE A 75 15.86 -2.60 -3.61
CA ILE A 75 14.98 -2.23 -4.72
C ILE A 75 14.61 -0.75 -4.61
N PRO A 76 14.92 0.10 -5.61
CA PRO A 76 14.59 1.52 -5.58
C PRO A 76 13.13 1.77 -6.00
N ASN A 77 12.65 3.01 -5.81
CA ASN A 77 11.31 3.47 -6.15
C ASN A 77 10.17 2.66 -5.50
N VAL A 78 10.41 2.05 -4.33
CA VAL A 78 9.37 1.31 -3.62
C VAL A 78 8.40 2.28 -2.96
N ARG A 79 7.11 2.09 -3.22
CA ARG A 79 6.03 2.92 -2.68
C ARG A 79 5.70 2.49 -1.24
N THR A 80 6.51 2.95 -0.30
CA THR A 80 6.40 2.55 1.12
C THR A 80 5.04 2.79 1.76
N CYS A 81 4.22 3.71 1.22
CA CYS A 81 2.88 3.96 1.76
C CYS A 81 1.83 2.89 1.44
N ILE A 82 2.11 1.97 0.50
CA ILE A 82 1.21 0.86 0.15
C ILE A 82 1.90 -0.51 0.25
N THR A 83 3.23 -0.55 0.34
CA THR A 83 3.99 -1.78 0.57
C THR A 83 3.84 -2.21 2.03
N LEU A 84 3.36 -3.43 2.24
CA LEU A 84 3.24 -4.04 3.57
C LEU A 84 4.63 -4.33 4.16
N VAL A 85 4.73 -4.29 5.48
CA VAL A 85 5.95 -4.69 6.17
C VAL A 85 6.08 -6.22 6.17
N GLU A 86 7.31 -6.67 5.98
CA GLU A 86 7.74 -8.05 6.24
C GLU A 86 8.88 -8.01 7.25
N ASP A 87 8.99 -9.06 8.06
CA ASP A 87 10.06 -9.16 9.06
C ASP A 87 11.44 -9.14 8.38
N GLY A 88 12.38 -8.41 8.97
CA GLY A 88 13.74 -8.28 8.44
C GLY A 88 13.92 -7.26 7.31
N MET A 89 12.87 -6.57 6.84
CA MET A 89 12.99 -5.59 5.75
C MET A 89 14.03 -4.50 6.06
N ARG A 90 14.85 -4.16 5.06
CA ARG A 90 15.86 -3.09 5.13
C ARG A 90 15.44 -1.91 4.27
N ILE A 91 15.35 -0.73 4.88
CA ILE A 91 14.75 0.45 4.27
C ILE A 91 15.73 1.63 4.36
N GLU A 92 15.99 2.26 3.23
CA GLU A 92 16.89 3.41 3.13
C GLU A 92 16.22 4.56 2.36
N PRO A 93 16.49 5.83 2.71
CA PRO A 93 16.07 6.95 1.88
C PRO A 93 16.64 6.82 0.46
N GLN A 94 15.82 7.17 -0.54
CA GLN A 94 16.33 7.26 -1.91
C GLN A 94 16.94 8.64 -2.16
N HIS A 95 18.13 8.66 -2.75
CA HIS A 95 18.83 9.87 -3.15
C HIS A 95 18.84 10.01 -4.66
N GLY A 96 18.18 11.07 -5.16
CA GLY A 96 18.13 11.34 -6.60
C GLY A 96 17.21 10.37 -7.36
N LYS A 97 17.49 10.23 -8.66
CA LYS A 97 16.79 9.27 -9.52
C LYS A 97 17.34 7.88 -9.23
N ALA A 98 16.44 6.91 -9.16
CA ALA A 98 16.85 5.51 -9.06
C ALA A 98 17.73 5.10 -10.24
N ARG A 99 18.78 4.34 -9.95
CA ARG A 99 19.51 3.59 -10.98
C ARG A 99 18.92 2.18 -11.02
N LEU A 100 18.50 1.74 -12.21
CA LEU A 100 18.10 0.35 -12.37
C LEU A 100 19.33 -0.55 -12.14
N PRO A 101 19.19 -1.70 -11.47
CA PRO A 101 20.30 -2.62 -11.31
C PRO A 101 20.77 -3.10 -12.69
N GLY A 102 22.05 -2.89 -13.01
CA GLY A 102 22.59 -3.25 -14.34
C GLY A 102 22.69 -4.76 -14.59
N GLU A 103 22.66 -5.56 -13.52
CA GLU A 103 22.84 -7.02 -13.57
C GLU A 103 21.57 -7.78 -13.16
N ALA A 104 20.44 -7.10 -12.98
CA ALA A 104 19.19 -7.79 -12.62
C ALA A 104 18.77 -8.74 -13.75
N LYS A 105 18.74 -10.04 -13.45
CA LYS A 105 18.14 -11.03 -14.33
C LYS A 105 16.61 -10.89 -14.25
N PRO A 106 15.89 -10.99 -15.39
CA PRO A 106 14.45 -11.11 -15.36
C PRO A 106 14.05 -12.27 -14.42
N PRO A 107 12.96 -12.12 -13.65
CA PRO A 107 12.45 -13.23 -12.87
C PRO A 107 12.04 -14.37 -13.81
N GLU A 108 12.10 -15.59 -13.32
CA GLU A 108 11.51 -16.72 -14.03
C GLU A 108 9.99 -16.53 -14.07
N PHE A 109 9.44 -16.39 -15.28
CA PHE A 109 8.00 -16.25 -15.46
C PHE A 109 7.35 -17.62 -15.31
N LYS A 110 6.47 -17.75 -14.31
CA LYS A 110 5.60 -18.92 -14.18
C LYS A 110 4.41 -18.76 -15.11
N GLU A 111 3.88 -19.88 -15.59
CA GLU A 111 2.64 -19.90 -16.33
C GLU A 111 1.50 -19.28 -15.49
N ALA A 112 0.79 -18.32 -16.07
CA ALA A 112 -0.26 -17.60 -15.35
C ALA A 112 -1.51 -18.47 -15.22
N LYS A 113 -2.13 -18.46 -14.04
CA LYS A 113 -3.43 -19.11 -13.85
C LYS A 113 -4.47 -18.43 -14.76
N VAL A 114 -5.06 -19.20 -15.66
CA VAL A 114 -6.16 -18.73 -16.52
C VAL A 114 -7.48 -18.91 -15.77
N VAL A 115 -8.25 -17.83 -15.66
CA VAL A 115 -9.61 -17.84 -15.10
C VAL A 115 -10.55 -17.31 -16.18
N ARG A 116 -11.65 -18.02 -16.45
CA ARG A 116 -12.69 -17.60 -17.39
C ARG A 116 -13.91 -17.11 -16.61
N ALA A 117 -14.53 -16.06 -17.13
CA ALA A 117 -15.74 -15.44 -16.59
C ALA A 117 -16.49 -14.76 -17.73
N ASP A 118 -17.80 -14.58 -17.57
CA ASP A 118 -18.62 -13.81 -18.49
C ASP A 118 -18.27 -12.32 -18.39
N ILE A 119 -17.97 -11.85 -17.17
CA ILE A 119 -17.66 -10.45 -16.89
C ILE A 119 -16.41 -10.34 -16.01
N VAL A 120 -15.47 -9.48 -16.42
CA VAL A 120 -14.29 -9.09 -15.62
C VAL A 120 -14.44 -7.63 -15.20
N ILE A 121 -14.32 -7.38 -13.89
CA ILE A 121 -14.43 -6.06 -13.28
C ILE A 121 -13.07 -5.65 -12.75
N ILE A 122 -12.62 -4.46 -13.16
CA ILE A 122 -11.34 -3.88 -12.73
C ILE A 122 -11.62 -2.75 -11.74
N GLY A 123 -11.26 -2.97 -10.48
CA GLY A 123 -11.42 -2.05 -9.35
C GLY A 123 -12.55 -2.45 -8.40
N GLY A 124 -12.20 -2.87 -7.20
CA GLY A 124 -13.06 -3.23 -6.07
C GLY A 124 -13.51 -2.04 -5.21
N GLY A 125 -13.70 -0.86 -5.81
CA GLY A 125 -14.37 0.27 -5.16
C GLY A 125 -15.90 0.09 -5.11
N PRO A 126 -16.66 1.10 -4.62
CA PRO A 126 -18.13 1.02 -4.58
C PRO A 126 -18.75 0.65 -5.93
N ALA A 127 -18.29 1.30 -7.01
CA ALA A 127 -18.82 1.07 -8.35
C ALA A 127 -18.57 -0.38 -8.83
N GLY A 128 -17.35 -0.89 -8.66
CA GLY A 128 -17.03 -2.25 -9.09
C GLY A 128 -17.68 -3.33 -8.21
N LEU A 129 -17.83 -3.08 -6.91
CA LEU A 129 -18.59 -3.97 -6.03
C LEU A 129 -20.07 -4.03 -6.43
N MET A 130 -20.70 -2.88 -6.70
CA MET A 130 -22.09 -2.83 -7.17
C MET A 130 -22.25 -3.52 -8.53
N ALA A 131 -21.33 -3.27 -9.46
CA ALA A 131 -21.33 -3.94 -10.76
C ALA A 131 -21.18 -5.47 -10.60
N ALA A 132 -20.32 -5.93 -9.69
CA ALA A 132 -20.10 -7.35 -9.45
C ALA A 132 -21.33 -8.04 -8.87
N ILE A 133 -21.97 -7.42 -7.88
CA ILE A 133 -23.19 -7.93 -7.25
C ILE A 133 -24.30 -8.05 -8.30
N HIS A 134 -24.59 -6.97 -9.05
CA HIS A 134 -25.66 -7.01 -10.04
C HIS A 134 -25.40 -7.98 -11.19
N ALA A 135 -24.16 -8.11 -11.65
CA ALA A 135 -23.79 -9.09 -12.66
C ALA A 135 -23.96 -10.53 -12.15
N ALA A 136 -23.54 -10.80 -10.92
CA ALA A 136 -23.69 -12.11 -10.29
C ALA A 136 -25.17 -12.46 -10.03
N ASP A 137 -25.98 -11.50 -9.57
CA ASP A 137 -27.43 -11.65 -9.38
C ASP A 137 -28.16 -11.96 -10.69
N ALA A 138 -27.65 -11.47 -11.82
CA ALA A 138 -28.14 -11.80 -13.16
C ALA A 138 -27.67 -13.18 -13.68
N GLY A 139 -26.92 -13.93 -12.88
CA GLY A 139 -26.43 -15.27 -13.22
C GLY A 139 -25.10 -15.30 -13.99
N ALA A 140 -24.41 -14.17 -14.15
CA ALA A 140 -23.10 -14.15 -14.80
C ALA A 140 -22.01 -14.69 -13.87
N SER A 141 -21.04 -15.41 -14.42
CA SER A 141 -19.78 -15.68 -13.75
C SER A 141 -18.92 -14.41 -13.78
N VAL A 142 -18.50 -13.92 -12.60
CA VAL A 142 -17.82 -12.63 -12.45
C VAL A 142 -16.44 -12.82 -11.82
N VAL A 143 -15.43 -12.17 -12.39
CA VAL A 143 -14.11 -11.99 -11.78
C VAL A 143 -13.91 -10.52 -11.45
N LEU A 144 -13.69 -10.21 -10.17
CA LEU A 144 -13.34 -8.86 -9.72
C LEU A 144 -11.86 -8.82 -9.35
N LEU A 145 -11.15 -7.81 -9.88
CA LEU A 145 -9.72 -7.58 -9.64
C LEU A 145 -9.52 -6.20 -9.01
N ASP A 146 -8.71 -6.11 -7.96
CA ASP A 146 -8.28 -4.83 -7.38
C ASP A 146 -6.77 -4.88 -7.11
N GLU A 147 -6.09 -3.73 -7.22
CA GLU A 147 -4.66 -3.62 -6.93
C GLU A 147 -4.35 -3.55 -5.43
N ASN A 148 -5.34 -3.22 -4.60
CA ASN A 148 -5.22 -3.05 -3.16
C ASN A 148 -5.44 -4.40 -2.44
N PRO A 149 -4.84 -4.60 -1.25
CA PRO A 149 -5.00 -5.83 -0.48
C PRO A 149 -6.42 -6.04 0.06
N MET A 150 -7.27 -5.01 0.07
CA MET A 150 -8.65 -5.07 0.56
C MET A 150 -9.58 -4.30 -0.39
N LEU A 151 -10.79 -4.83 -0.53
CA LEU A 151 -11.88 -4.18 -1.28
C LEU A 151 -12.40 -2.93 -0.55
N GLY A 152 -13.20 -2.13 -1.25
CA GLY A 152 -13.82 -0.90 -0.76
C GLY A 152 -13.24 0.36 -1.39
N GLY A 153 -12.07 0.28 -2.04
CA GLY A 153 -11.46 1.38 -2.78
C GLY A 153 -11.28 2.65 -1.92
N GLN A 154 -12.02 3.71 -2.25
CA GLN A 154 -11.95 4.98 -1.50
C GLN A 154 -12.86 5.01 -0.25
N LEU A 155 -13.79 4.07 -0.08
CA LEU A 155 -14.70 4.04 1.08
C LEU A 155 -13.92 3.97 2.40
N VAL A 156 -12.86 3.15 2.43
CA VAL A 156 -12.03 2.94 3.62
C VAL A 156 -11.07 4.10 3.91
N LYS A 157 -11.00 5.10 3.02
CA LYS A 157 -10.05 6.23 3.10
C LYS A 157 -10.71 7.55 3.52
N GLN A 158 -12.04 7.61 3.52
CA GLN A 158 -12.79 8.78 3.98
C GLN A 158 -13.40 8.52 5.35
N THR A 159 -12.69 8.87 6.42
CA THR A 159 -13.17 8.61 7.79
C THR A 159 -13.96 9.75 8.41
N HIS A 160 -14.15 10.89 7.73
CA HIS A 160 -14.88 12.01 8.32
C HIS A 160 -15.37 13.02 7.26
N LYS A 161 -16.70 13.03 7.09
CA LYS A 161 -17.60 14.09 6.54
C LYS A 161 -18.48 13.74 5.34
N PHE A 162 -18.25 12.66 4.59
CA PHE A 162 -19.09 12.36 3.40
C PHE A 162 -20.34 11.51 3.68
N PHE A 163 -20.41 10.81 4.81
CA PHE A 163 -21.61 10.07 5.23
C PHE A 163 -22.21 10.72 6.48
N GLY A 164 -23.07 11.72 6.26
CA GLY A 164 -24.08 12.17 7.23
C GLY A 164 -23.60 12.60 8.61
N LYS A 165 -22.93 13.76 8.72
CA LYS A 165 -23.20 14.60 9.90
C LYS A 165 -24.64 15.11 9.74
N ARG A 166 -25.56 14.61 10.57
CA ARG A 166 -26.82 15.32 10.82
C ARG A 166 -26.60 16.52 11.75
N GLU A 167 -25.43 16.64 12.39
CA GLU A 167 -24.95 17.76 13.23
C GLU A 167 -23.43 17.85 13.21
#